data_AF-M0DJT4-F1
#
_entry.id   AF-M0DJT4-F1
#
_cell.length_a   1.000
_cell.length_b   1.000
_cell.length_c   1.000
_cell.angle_alpha   90.00
_cell.angle_beta   90.00
_cell.angle_gamma   90.00
#
_symmetry.space_group_name_H-M   'P 1'
#
loop_
_entity.id
_entity.type
_entity.pdbx_description
1 polymer ?
#
loop_
_entity_poly.entity_id
_entity_poly.type
_entity_poly.pdbx_seq_one_letter_code
_entity_poly.pdbx_strand_id
1 'polypeptide(L)'
;MTFQNRFQYAGTKPYGNERDRAEAGEMTRHEYELLALDDTYRKLAELRWLVSEFERELGGGDVDEETRVPLAHSVAEAAVPLSEAVNYYVDRWLEAHRAAQTSEA
;
A
#
# COMPACT_ATOMS: atom_id res chain seq x y z
N MET A 1 -9.46 -15.79 -5.87
CA MET A 1 -10.35 -14.62 -5.60
C MET A 1 -9.63 -13.41 -6.19
N THR A 2 -10.18 -12.80 -7.24
CA THR A 2 -9.46 -11.89 -8.15
C THR A 2 -9.34 -10.45 -7.63
N PHE A 3 -8.37 -9.68 -8.15
CA PHE A 3 -8.19 -8.25 -7.86
C PHE A 3 -9.48 -7.43 -7.99
N GLN A 4 -10.27 -7.69 -9.02
CA GLN A 4 -11.54 -6.98 -9.27
C GLN A 4 -12.57 -7.20 -8.15
N ASN A 5 -12.59 -8.41 -7.56
CA ASN A 5 -13.42 -8.71 -6.39
C ASN A 5 -12.82 -8.09 -5.12
N ARG A 6 -11.49 -8.02 -4.98
CA ARG A 6 -10.80 -7.39 -3.85
C ARG A 6 -10.95 -5.86 -3.83
N PHE A 7 -11.07 -5.22 -4.99
CA PHE A 7 -11.35 -3.78 -5.11
C PHE A 7 -12.68 -3.40 -4.43
N GLN A 8 -13.68 -4.28 -4.47
CA GLN A 8 -14.96 -4.08 -3.78
C GLN A 8 -14.84 -4.19 -2.25
N TYR A 9 -13.80 -4.84 -1.75
CA TYR A 9 -13.53 -5.00 -0.31
C TYR A 9 -12.47 -4.03 0.22
N ALA A 10 -11.97 -3.11 -0.61
CA ALA A 10 -10.95 -2.12 -0.27
C ALA A 10 -11.34 -1.16 0.89
N GLY A 11 -12.56 -1.26 1.44
CA GLY A 11 -12.99 -0.57 2.66
C GLY A 11 -13.33 -1.46 3.85
N THR A 12 -13.14 -2.79 3.78
CA THR A 12 -13.63 -3.71 4.83
C THR A 12 -12.53 -4.39 5.66
N LYS A 13 -11.32 -4.64 5.12
CA LYS A 13 -10.12 -5.14 5.85
C LYS A 13 -8.76 -4.87 5.12
N PRO A 14 -8.39 -3.64 4.73
CA PRO A 14 -7.32 -3.42 3.74
C PRO A 14 -5.94 -3.10 4.34
N TYR A 15 -5.73 -3.18 5.65
CA TYR A 15 -4.50 -2.68 6.29
C TYR A 15 -3.53 -3.80 6.70
N GLY A 16 -3.55 -4.96 6.03
CA GLY A 16 -2.63 -6.06 6.34
C GLY A 16 -1.18 -5.59 6.37
N ASN A 17 -0.77 -4.82 5.36
CA ASN A 17 0.56 -4.23 5.29
C ASN A 17 0.86 -3.31 6.48
N GLU A 18 -0.05 -2.42 6.86
CA GLU A 18 0.21 -1.50 7.99
C GLU A 18 0.18 -2.21 9.35
N ARG A 19 -0.63 -3.27 9.50
CA ARG A 19 -0.60 -4.11 10.70
C ARG A 19 0.73 -4.84 10.81
N ASP A 20 1.19 -5.48 9.73
CA ASP A 20 2.42 -6.25 9.72
C ASP A 20 3.63 -5.32 10.01
N ARG A 21 3.61 -4.08 9.49
CA ARG A 21 4.60 -3.05 9.82
C ARG A 21 4.55 -2.58 11.27
N ALA A 22 3.35 -2.42 11.85
CA ALA A 22 3.20 -2.11 13.27
C ALA A 22 3.72 -3.24 14.16
N GLU A 23 3.44 -4.50 13.80
CA GLU A 23 3.97 -5.69 14.49
C GLU A 23 5.49 -5.82 14.36
N ALA A 24 6.05 -5.43 13.20
CA ALA A 24 7.49 -5.37 12.96
C ALA A 24 8.18 -4.18 13.66
N GLY A 25 7.43 -3.24 14.25
CA GLY A 25 7.97 -2.05 14.91
C GLY A 25 8.46 -0.97 13.95
N GLU A 26 8.04 -1.02 12.68
CA GLU A 26 8.39 -0.02 11.65
C GLU A 26 7.59 1.27 11.75
N MET A 27 6.50 1.25 12.52
CA MET A 27 5.70 2.44 12.83
C MET A 27 5.33 2.49 14.30
N THR A 28 5.10 3.69 14.79
CA THR A 28 4.59 3.94 16.13
C THR A 28 3.12 3.56 16.24
N ARG A 29 2.67 3.31 17.48
CA ARG A 29 1.24 3.07 17.76
C ARG A 29 0.36 4.23 17.30
N HIS A 30 0.84 5.47 17.44
CA HIS A 30 0.10 6.65 17.00
C HIS A 30 -0.08 6.66 15.48
N GLU A 31 0.97 6.36 14.71
CA GLU A 31 0.88 6.26 13.25
C GLU A 31 -0.08 5.15 12.83
N TYR A 32 -0.12 4.04 13.55
CA TYR A 32 -1.12 2.99 13.29
C TYR A 32 -2.56 3.46 13.59
N GLU A 33 -2.76 4.24 14.66
CA GLU A 33 -4.05 4.82 15.02
C GLU A 33 -4.55 5.85 13.99
N LEU A 34 -3.65 6.48 13.19
CA LEU A 34 -4.05 7.36 12.09
C LEU A 34 -4.95 6.66 11.06
N LEU A 35 -4.90 5.34 10.93
CA LEU A 35 -5.82 4.59 10.04
C LEU A 35 -7.30 4.83 10.37
N ALA A 36 -7.61 5.13 11.64
CA ALA A 36 -8.95 5.45 12.11
C ALA A 36 -9.23 6.97 12.18
N LEU A 37 -8.18 7.79 12.25
CA LEU A 37 -8.28 9.22 12.58
C LEU A 37 -8.05 10.15 11.37
N ASP A 38 -7.30 9.69 10.36
CA ASP A 38 -6.90 10.49 9.20
C ASP A 38 -7.32 9.79 7.89
N ASP A 39 -8.25 10.41 7.16
CA ASP A 39 -8.77 9.89 5.89
C ASP A 39 -7.70 9.83 4.80
N THR A 40 -6.70 10.73 4.84
CA THR A 40 -5.59 10.73 3.89
C THR A 40 -4.72 9.51 4.13
N TYR A 41 -4.31 9.28 5.39
CA TYR A 41 -3.48 8.12 5.71
C TYR A 41 -4.19 6.80 5.41
N ARG A 42 -5.49 6.73 5.69
CA ARG A 42 -6.33 5.58 5.34
C ARG A 42 -6.27 5.25 3.84
N LYS A 43 -6.44 6.26 2.98
CA LYS A 43 -6.36 6.09 1.51
C LYS A 43 -4.97 5.71 1.03
N LEU A 44 -3.92 6.23 1.67
CA LEU A 44 -2.54 5.87 1.38
C LEU A 44 -2.23 4.40 1.74
N ALA A 45 -2.74 3.93 2.88
CA ALA A 45 -2.65 2.54 3.28
C ALA A 45 -3.42 1.60 2.32
N GLU A 46 -4.61 2.01 1.88
CA GLU A 46 -5.37 1.29 0.84
C GLU A 46 -4.60 1.19 -0.48
N LEU A 47 -3.96 2.28 -0.92
CA LEU A 47 -3.13 2.30 -2.12
C LEU A 47 -1.96 1.31 -2.03
N ARG A 48 -1.25 1.29 -0.89
CA ARG A 48 -0.17 0.31 -0.65
C ARG A 48 -0.66 -1.12 -0.75
N TRP A 49 -1.79 -1.42 -0.13
CA TRP A 49 -2.36 -2.76 -0.18
C TRP A 49 -2.75 -3.14 -1.62
N LEU A 50 -3.45 -2.26 -2.35
CA LEU A 50 -3.84 -2.50 -3.74
C LEU A 50 -2.63 -2.80 -4.64
N VAL A 51 -1.53 -2.06 -4.48
CA VAL A 51 -0.32 -2.29 -5.26
C VAL A 51 0.36 -3.61 -4.90
N SER A 52 0.46 -3.94 -3.62
CA SER A 52 1.00 -5.24 -3.17
C SER A 52 0.20 -6.41 -3.73
N GLU A 53 -1.13 -6.29 -3.71
CA GLU A 53 -2.03 -7.29 -4.28
C GLU A 53 -1.89 -7.41 -5.80
N PHE A 54 -1.77 -6.28 -6.50
CA PHE A 54 -1.56 -6.25 -7.95
C PHE A 54 -0.26 -6.95 -8.35
N GLU A 55 0.87 -6.61 -7.71
CA GLU A 55 2.17 -7.24 -8.00
C GLU A 55 2.17 -8.74 -7.66
N ARG A 56 1.49 -9.14 -6.58
CA ARG A 56 1.32 -10.56 -6.24
C ARG A 56 0.53 -11.31 -7.32
N GLU A 57 -0.54 -10.71 -7.85
CA GLU A 57 -1.33 -11.34 -8.92
C GLU A 57 -0.56 -11.40 -10.25
N LEU A 58 0.32 -10.44 -10.54
CA LEU A 58 1.24 -10.53 -11.69
C LEU A 58 2.27 -11.67 -11.54
N GLY A 59 2.71 -11.95 -10.31
CA GLY A 59 3.67 -13.01 -9.98
C GLY A 59 3.16 -14.46 -10.14
N GLY A 60 1.86 -14.66 -10.41
CA GLY A 60 1.28 -15.99 -10.61
C GLY A 60 -0.17 -16.16 -10.16
N GLY A 61 -0.96 -15.10 -10.16
CA GLY A 61 -2.38 -15.11 -9.78
C GLY A 61 -3.34 -15.56 -10.89
N ASP A 62 -4.64 -15.44 -10.59
CA ASP A 62 -5.79 -15.80 -11.46
C ASP A 62 -5.93 -14.93 -12.74
N VAL A 63 -4.91 -14.15 -13.12
CA VAL A 63 -4.92 -13.32 -14.34
C VAL A 63 -4.45 -14.17 -15.52
N ASP A 64 -5.24 -14.19 -16.60
CA ASP A 64 -4.88 -14.90 -17.82
C ASP A 64 -3.56 -14.38 -18.40
N GLU A 65 -2.84 -15.24 -19.11
CA GLU A 65 -1.50 -14.93 -19.59
C GLU A 65 -1.49 -13.80 -20.64
N GLU A 66 -2.56 -13.65 -21.43
CA GLU A 66 -2.71 -12.60 -22.45
C GLU A 66 -2.78 -11.21 -21.82
N THR A 67 -3.42 -11.09 -20.65
CA THR A 67 -3.49 -9.85 -19.88
C THR A 67 -2.26 -9.66 -18.98
N ARG A 68 -1.76 -10.74 -18.37
CA ARG A 68 -0.67 -10.71 -17.39
C ARG A 68 0.68 -10.33 -18.00
N VAL A 69 1.01 -10.86 -19.19
CA VAL A 69 2.32 -10.65 -19.82
C VAL A 69 2.56 -9.18 -20.20
N PRO A 70 1.63 -8.46 -20.87
CA PRO A 70 1.78 -7.03 -21.14
C PRO A 70 1.90 -6.19 -19.87
N LEU A 71 1.07 -6.48 -18.85
CA LEU A 71 1.10 -5.75 -17.58
C LEU A 71 2.42 -5.97 -16.83
N ALA A 72 2.90 -7.21 -16.75
CA ALA A 72 4.19 -7.53 -16.15
C ALA A 72 5.34 -6.87 -16.89
N HIS A 73 5.29 -6.79 -18.23
CA HIS A 73 6.28 -6.08 -19.03
C HIS A 73 6.29 -4.58 -18.72
N SER A 74 5.12 -3.93 -18.71
CA SER A 74 5.01 -2.51 -18.37
C SER A 74 5.48 -2.18 -16.95
N VAL A 75 5.26 -3.09 -15.98
CA VAL A 75 5.77 -2.93 -14.61
C VAL A 75 7.28 -3.19 -14.55
N ALA A 76 7.79 -4.19 -15.28
CA ALA A 76 9.22 -4.51 -15.31
C ALA A 76 10.08 -3.42 -16.00
N GLU A 77 9.51 -2.66 -16.94
CA GLU A 77 10.14 -1.49 -17.53
C GLU A 77 10.25 -0.30 -16.56
N ALA A 78 9.51 -0.32 -15.45
CA ALA A 78 9.68 0.68 -14.40
C ALA A 78 11.06 0.53 -13.73
N ALA A 79 11.69 1.65 -13.39
CA ALA A 79 13.02 1.65 -12.78
C ALA A 79 13.04 1.00 -11.37
N VAL A 80 11.89 0.91 -10.71
CA VAL A 80 11.69 0.29 -9.40
C VAL A 80 10.34 -0.45 -9.36
N PRO A 81 10.18 -1.49 -8.53
CA PRO A 81 8.88 -2.08 -8.24
C PRO A 81 7.86 -1.01 -7.83
N LEU A 82 6.61 -1.17 -8.26
CA LEU A 82 5.54 -0.22 -7.97
C LEU A 82 5.27 -0.15 -6.46
N SER A 83 5.37 -1.30 -5.77
CA SER A 83 5.27 -1.35 -4.31
C SER A 83 6.35 -0.52 -3.62
N GLU A 84 7.60 -0.54 -4.12
CA GLU A 84 8.70 0.25 -3.57
C GLU A 84 8.43 1.75 -3.72
N ALA A 85 7.98 2.18 -4.90
CA ALA A 85 7.65 3.59 -5.17
C ALA A 85 6.51 4.09 -4.27
N VAL A 86 5.44 3.31 -4.11
CA VAL A 86 4.31 3.67 -3.25
C VAL A 86 4.70 3.62 -1.78
N ASN A 87 5.49 2.63 -1.36
CA ASN A 87 6.00 2.57 0.00
C ASN A 87 6.81 3.81 0.35
N TYR A 88 7.77 4.18 -0.50
CA TYR A 88 8.55 5.39 -0.33
C TYR A 88 7.67 6.64 -0.18
N TYR A 89 6.68 6.83 -1.06
CA TYR A 89 5.81 8.00 -1.01
C TYR A 89 5.04 8.11 0.32
N VAL A 90 4.45 7.01 0.78
CA VAL A 90 3.66 6.99 2.02
C VAL A 90 4.54 7.14 3.26
N ASP A 91 5.76 6.59 3.26
CA ASP A 91 6.70 6.78 4.37
C ASP A 91 7.15 8.24 4.48
N ARG A 92 7.41 8.90 3.34
CA ARG A 92 7.71 10.34 3.30
C ARG A 92 6.54 11.18 3.81
N TRP A 93 5.30 10.76 3.54
CA TRP A 93 4.12 11.41 4.08
C TRP A 93 4.06 11.27 5.61
N LEU A 94 4.28 10.07 6.16
CA LEU A 94 4.32 9.83 7.62
C LEU A 94 5.44 10.62 8.30
N GLU A 95 6.63 10.68 7.70
CA GLU A 95 7.74 11.52 8.18
C GLU A 95 7.36 13.00 8.25
N ALA A 96 6.75 13.54 7.19
CA ALA A 96 6.31 14.93 7.15
C ALA A 96 5.20 15.19 8.19
N HIS A 97 4.27 14.25 8.35
CA HIS A 97 3.21 14.33 9.35
C HIS A 97 3.78 14.40 10.78
N ARG A 98 4.75 13.54 11.11
CA ARG A 98 5.47 13.57 12.40
C ARG A 98 6.16 14.90 12.67
N ALA A 99 6.86 15.43 11.66
CA ALA A 99 7.58 16.69 11.78
C ALA A 99 6.61 17.87 12.04
N ALA A 100 5.45 17.87 11.39
CA ALA A 100 4.42 18.90 11.59
C ALA A 100 3.89 18.90 13.03
N GLN A 101 3.55 17.73 13.58
CA GLN A 101 3.06 17.63 14.97
C GLN A 101 4.12 18.04 16.01
N THR A 102 5.40 17.84 15.72
CA THR A 102 6.49 18.23 16.64
C THR A 102 6.76 19.74 16.62
N SER A 103 6.44 20.43 15.52
CA SER A 103 6.61 21.88 15.39
C SER A 103 5.49 22.69 16.06
N GLU A 104 4.36 22.05 16.40
CA GLU A 104 3.19 22.68 17.03
C GLU A 104 3.12 22.46 18.54
N ALA A 105 4.03 21.64 19.11
CA ALA A 105 4.15 21.32 20.52
C ALA A 105 5.23 22.16 21.22
#